data_AF-A0A326QC54-F1
#
_entry.id   AF-A0A326QC54-F1
#
_cell.length_a   1.000
_cell.length_b   1.000
_cell.length_c   1.000
_cell.angle_alpha   90.00
_cell.angle_beta   90.00
_cell.angle_gamma   90.00
#
_symmetry.space_group_name_H-M   'P 1'
#
loop_
_entity.id
_entity.type
_entity.pdbx_description
1 polymer ?
#
loop_
_entity_poly.entity_id
_entity_poly.type
_entity_poly.pdbx_seq_one_letter_code
_entity_poly.pdbx_strand_id
1 'polypeptide(L)'
;MVAVLALVLLPLLQAPTPALAASPEAYRCDGDPLLALADNGAVDAIGIPNTAAGTVPGAFVVLRWRGVTLQLPRTNNAGAPSYTDGKWWWSLEDPAAPRFQLRQGGVISYACERAA
;
A
#
# COMPACT_ATOMS: atom_id res chain seq x y z
N MET A 1 39.13 -25.92 -20.52
CA MET A 1 37.99 -25.29 -21.25
C MET A 1 36.64 -25.53 -20.56
N VAL A 2 36.37 -26.73 -20.03
CA VAL A 2 35.11 -27.04 -19.29
C VAL A 2 34.94 -26.21 -18.00
N ALA A 3 36.02 -26.02 -17.23
CA ALA A 3 35.97 -25.24 -15.98
C ALA A 3 35.67 -23.74 -16.19
N VAL A 4 36.10 -23.17 -17.32
CA VAL A 4 35.83 -21.76 -17.66
C VAL A 4 34.38 -21.58 -18.09
N LEU A 5 33.81 -22.56 -18.80
CA LEU A 5 32.40 -22.54 -19.20
C LEU A 5 31.46 -22.60 -17.97
N ALA A 6 31.81 -23.39 -16.96
CA ALA A 6 31.04 -23.49 -15.71
C ALA A 6 31.05 -22.19 -14.89
N LEU A 7 32.16 -21.43 -14.92
CA LEU A 7 32.28 -20.16 -14.19
C LEU A 7 31.47 -19.02 -14.85
N VAL A 8 31.29 -19.07 -16.18
CA VAL A 8 30.53 -18.06 -16.95
C VAL A 8 29.01 -18.29 -16.87
N LEU A 9 28.56 -19.51 -16.58
CA LEU A 9 27.12 -19.85 -16.45
C LEU A 9 26.54 -19.56 -15.06
N LEU A 10 27.39 -19.40 -14.03
CA LEU A 10 26.97 -19.14 -12.65
C LEU A 10 26.12 -17.86 -12.43
N PRO A 11 26.35 -16.71 -13.11
CA PRO A 11 25.50 -15.53 -12.95
C PRO A 11 24.13 -15.66 -13.64
N LEU A 12 23.94 -16.61 -14.58
CA LEU A 12 22.66 -16.82 -15.27
C LEU A 12 21.65 -17.63 -14.44
N LEU A 13 22.09 -18.26 -13.35
CA LEU A 13 21.23 -18.99 -12.41
C LEU A 13 20.66 -18.10 -11.29
N GLN A 14 21.02 -16.82 -11.25
CA GLN A 14 20.37 -15.85 -10.36
C GLN A 14 19.01 -15.48 -10.96
N ALA A 15 18.00 -16.31 -10.68
CA ALA A 15 16.62 -15.93 -10.93
C ALA A 15 16.34 -14.61 -10.16
N PRO A 16 15.65 -13.63 -10.77
CA PRO A 16 15.25 -12.44 -10.05
C PRO A 16 14.42 -12.88 -8.84
N THR A 17 14.87 -12.54 -7.63
CA THR A 17 14.04 -12.73 -6.45
C THR A 17 12.75 -11.92 -6.67
N PRO A 18 11.57 -12.56 -6.70
CA PRO A 18 10.34 -11.81 -6.79
C PRO A 18 10.30 -10.85 -5.59
N ALA A 19 10.10 -9.57 -5.87
CA ALA A 19 9.79 -8.62 -4.80
C ALA A 19 8.55 -9.17 -4.08
N LEU A 20 8.66 -9.39 -2.76
CA LEU A 20 7.52 -9.77 -1.93
C LEU A 20 6.48 -8.65 -2.06
N ALA A 21 5.47 -8.86 -2.90
CA ALA A 21 4.32 -7.99 -2.94
C ALA A 21 3.68 -7.99 -1.55
N ALA A 22 3.33 -6.82 -1.04
CA ALA A 22 2.62 -6.72 0.23
C ALA A 22 1.35 -7.58 0.17
N SER A 23 1.06 -8.31 1.25
CA SER A 23 -0.18 -9.06 1.35
C SER A 23 -1.34 -8.08 1.50
N PRO A 24 -2.44 -8.22 0.74
CA PRO A 24 -3.63 -7.41 0.94
C PRO A 24 -4.19 -7.62 2.36
N GLU A 25 -4.57 -6.53 3.01
CA GLU A 25 -5.28 -6.54 4.29
C GLU A 25 -6.79 -6.48 4.06
N ALA A 26 -7.53 -7.29 4.82
CA ALA A 26 -8.99 -7.41 4.68
C ALA A 26 -9.73 -6.63 5.77
N TYR A 27 -10.80 -5.96 5.36
CA TYR A 27 -11.66 -5.14 6.21
C TYR A 27 -13.13 -5.35 5.84
N ARG A 28 -14.02 -4.94 6.75
CA ARG A 28 -15.45 -4.75 6.47
C ARG A 28 -15.78 -3.29 6.69
N CYS A 29 -16.31 -2.62 5.67
CA CYS A 29 -16.73 -1.23 5.73
C CYS A 29 -18.23 -1.13 5.41
N ASP A 30 -19.02 -0.64 6.37
CA ASP A 30 -20.49 -0.72 6.37
C ASP A 30 -21.00 -2.15 6.09
N GLY A 31 -20.30 -3.16 6.63
CA GLY A 31 -20.60 -4.58 6.43
C GLY A 31 -20.04 -5.19 5.14
N ASP A 32 -19.69 -4.38 4.14
CA ASP A 32 -19.17 -4.86 2.85
C ASP A 32 -17.66 -5.12 2.87
N PRO A 33 -17.19 -6.14 2.14
CA PRO A 33 -15.77 -6.48 2.10
C PRO A 33 -14.95 -5.38 1.40
N LEU A 34 -13.87 -4.98 2.05
CA LEU A 34 -12.85 -4.09 1.51
C LEU A 34 -11.49 -4.79 1.56
N LEU A 35 -10.76 -4.76 0.46
CA LEU A 35 -9.35 -5.17 0.41
C LEU A 35 -8.46 -3.95 0.24
N ALA A 36 -7.45 -3.82 1.11
CA ALA A 36 -6.46 -2.77 1.07
C ALA A 36 -5.08 -3.35 0.76
N LEU A 37 -4.43 -2.87 -0.28
CA LEU A 37 -3.08 -3.27 -0.67
C LEU A 37 -2.16 -2.06 -0.60
N ALA A 38 -1.29 -2.00 0.41
CA ALA A 38 -0.30 -0.95 0.53
C ALA A 38 0.94 -1.27 -0.32
N ASP A 39 1.47 -0.28 -1.03
CA ASP A 39 2.67 -0.41 -1.85
C ASP A 39 3.56 0.82 -1.64
N ASN A 40 4.87 0.62 -1.60
CA ASN A 40 5.84 1.72 -1.45
C ASN A 40 6.10 2.44 -2.78
N GLY A 41 5.54 1.95 -3.88
CA GLY A 41 5.75 2.44 -5.23
C GLY A 41 7.15 2.14 -5.73
N ALA A 42 7.39 2.53 -6.98
CA ALA A 42 8.69 2.37 -7.64
C ALA A 42 9.69 3.48 -7.27
N VAL A 43 9.61 4.04 -6.05
CA VAL A 43 10.36 5.26 -5.71
C VAL A 43 11.75 4.93 -5.17
N ASP A 44 12.76 5.30 -5.97
CA ASP A 44 14.18 5.05 -5.72
C ASP A 44 14.91 6.24 -5.07
N ALA A 45 14.21 7.09 -4.32
CA ALA A 45 14.78 8.29 -3.69
C ALA A 45 15.34 8.01 -2.28
N ILE A 46 16.29 7.07 -2.18
CA ILE A 46 16.90 6.57 -0.92
C ILE A 46 17.47 7.71 -0.04
N GLY A 47 17.88 8.83 -0.66
CA GLY A 47 18.45 9.99 0.04
C GLY A 47 17.43 10.96 0.66
N ILE A 48 16.12 10.76 0.49
CA ILE A 48 15.09 11.62 1.09
C ILE A 48 14.58 10.95 2.39
N PRO A 49 14.90 11.50 3.58
CA PRO A 49 14.53 10.92 4.87
C PRO A 49 13.07 11.22 5.23
N ASN A 50 12.13 10.83 4.36
CA ASN A 50 10.70 10.99 4.57
C ASN A 50 10.02 9.60 4.62
N THR A 51 10.66 8.69 5.35
CA THR A 51 10.05 7.45 5.80
C THR A 51 9.21 7.73 7.04
N ALA A 52 7.92 7.38 6.99
CA ALA A 52 7.02 7.54 8.12
C ALA A 52 6.17 6.28 8.28
N ALA A 53 6.21 5.70 9.49
CA ALA A 53 5.48 4.48 9.83
C ALA A 53 5.64 3.36 8.79
N GLY A 54 6.87 3.17 8.28
CA GLY A 54 7.20 2.14 7.29
C GLY A 54 6.85 2.47 5.83
N THR A 55 6.24 3.63 5.57
CA THR A 55 5.94 4.11 4.20
C THR A 55 7.00 5.09 3.70
N VAL A 56 7.35 5.03 2.42
CA VAL A 56 8.30 5.93 1.74
C VAL A 56 7.57 7.01 0.94
N PRO A 57 8.26 8.07 0.46
CA PRO A 57 7.70 8.97 -0.53
C PRO A 57 7.20 8.20 -1.76
N GLY A 58 5.99 8.52 -2.21
CA GLY A 58 5.34 7.83 -3.33
C GLY A 58 4.67 6.51 -2.99
N ALA A 59 4.67 6.10 -1.71
CA ALA A 59 3.80 5.04 -1.25
C ALA A 59 2.32 5.37 -1.52
N PHE A 60 1.53 4.33 -1.77
CA PHE A 60 0.10 4.42 -2.01
C PHE A 60 -0.62 3.19 -1.47
N VAL A 61 -1.94 3.27 -1.38
CA VAL A 61 -2.80 2.12 -1.10
C VAL A 61 -3.80 1.92 -2.23
N VAL A 62 -4.02 0.68 -2.63
CA VAL A 62 -5.12 0.30 -3.51
C VAL A 62 -6.25 -0.29 -2.68
N LEU A 63 -7.41 0.37 -2.68
CA LEU A 63 -8.63 -0.13 -2.05
C LEU A 63 -9.56 -0.72 -3.10
N ARG A 64 -10.09 -1.92 -2.84
CA ARG A 64 -11.17 -2.53 -3.63
C ARG A 64 -12.40 -2.68 -2.75
N TRP A 65 -13.48 -1.99 -3.08
CA TRP A 65 -14.70 -1.96 -2.28
C TRP A 65 -15.93 -1.62 -3.12
N ARG A 66 -17.03 -2.38 -2.97
CA ARG A 66 -18.29 -2.20 -3.72
C ARG A 66 -18.11 -2.02 -5.24
N GLY A 67 -17.19 -2.76 -5.84
CA GLY A 67 -16.89 -2.69 -7.27
C GLY A 67 -16.04 -1.48 -7.69
N VAL A 68 -15.67 -0.59 -6.77
CA VAL A 68 -14.77 0.52 -7.00
C VAL A 68 -13.34 0.10 -6.65
N THR A 69 -12.38 0.54 -7.48
CA THR A 69 -10.95 0.44 -7.18
C THR A 69 -10.37 1.84 -7.04
N LEU A 70 -9.78 2.13 -5.89
CA LEU A 70 -9.21 3.43 -5.55
C LEU A 70 -7.72 3.27 -5.34
N GLN A 71 -6.89 4.05 -6.03
CA GLN A 71 -5.48 4.18 -5.71
C GLN A 71 -5.27 5.51 -4.99
N LEU A 72 -4.97 5.47 -3.70
CA LEU A 72 -4.85 6.65 -2.85
C LEU A 72 -3.38 6.86 -2.49
N PRO A 73 -2.76 7.99 -2.89
CA PRO A 73 -1.38 8.30 -2.53
C PRO A 73 -1.25 8.65 -1.04
N ARG A 74 -0.10 8.33 -0.45
CA ARG A 74 0.23 8.64 0.95
C ARG A 74 0.31 10.15 1.17
N THR A 75 -0.29 10.63 2.26
CA THR A 75 -0.14 12.03 2.71
C THR A 75 1.16 12.21 3.48
N ASN A 76 1.67 13.45 3.56
CA ASN A 76 2.86 13.77 4.38
C ASN A 76 2.55 14.09 5.84
N ASN A 77 1.42 13.61 6.38
CA ASN A 77 1.05 13.85 7.77
C ASN A 77 1.96 13.07 8.73
N ALA A 78 2.24 13.67 9.89
CA ALA A 78 2.95 13.00 10.97
C ALA A 78 2.07 11.90 11.61
N GLY A 79 2.71 10.86 12.15
CA GLY A 79 2.02 9.75 12.81
C GLY A 79 1.70 8.60 11.87
N ALA A 80 0.56 7.95 12.11
CA ALA A 80 0.14 6.76 11.35
C ALA A 80 -0.14 7.09 9.87
N PRO A 81 0.02 6.10 8.96
CA PRO A 81 -0.21 6.32 7.54
C PRO A 81 -1.64 6.78 7.24
N SER A 82 -1.75 7.76 6.34
CA SER A 82 -3.01 8.17 5.74
C SER A 82 -2.83 8.45 4.25
N TYR A 83 -3.91 8.31 3.49
CA TYR A 83 -3.91 8.28 2.04
C TYR A 83 -5.12 9.03 1.50
N THR A 84 -4.95 9.82 0.45
CA THR A 84 -6.04 10.60 -0.13
C THR A 84 -5.77 11.05 -1.56
N ASP A 85 -6.81 11.08 -2.39
CA ASP A 85 -6.81 11.77 -3.70
C ASP A 85 -7.52 13.14 -3.63
N GLY A 86 -7.81 13.63 -2.41
CA GLY A 86 -8.59 14.85 -2.15
C GLY A 86 -10.11 14.64 -2.11
N LYS A 87 -10.62 13.53 -2.65
CA LYS A 87 -12.02 13.12 -2.60
C LYS A 87 -12.24 12.00 -1.59
N TRP A 88 -11.40 10.97 -1.64
CA TRP A 88 -11.42 9.83 -0.74
C TRP A 88 -10.33 9.95 0.31
N TRP A 89 -10.60 9.46 1.51
CA TRP A 89 -9.66 9.45 2.61
C TRP A 89 -9.61 8.07 3.25
N TRP A 90 -8.40 7.55 3.44
CA TRP A 90 -8.11 6.31 4.17
C TRP A 90 -7.04 6.56 5.21
N SER A 91 -7.25 6.15 6.46
CA SER A 91 -6.25 6.32 7.52
C SER A 91 -6.23 5.13 8.48
N LEU A 92 -5.00 4.71 8.80
CA LEU A 92 -4.68 3.64 9.75
C LEU A 92 -4.29 4.20 11.12
N GLU A 93 -4.86 5.33 11.53
CA GLU A 93 -4.68 5.89 12.88
C GLU A 93 -5.11 4.87 13.95
N ASP A 94 -6.22 4.17 13.71
CA ASP A 94 -6.59 2.92 14.38
C ASP A 94 -6.64 1.80 13.32
N PRO A 95 -5.64 0.90 13.26
CA PRO A 95 -5.61 -0.20 12.29
C PRO A 95 -6.69 -1.27 12.48
N ALA A 96 -7.33 -1.32 13.65
CA ALA A 96 -8.45 -2.22 13.92
C ALA A 96 -9.78 -1.63 13.43
N ALA A 97 -9.90 -0.30 13.42
CA ALA A 97 -11.06 0.45 12.96
C ALA A 97 -10.64 1.64 12.05
N PRO A 98 -10.18 1.37 10.82
CA PRO A 98 -9.60 2.41 9.98
C PRO A 98 -10.63 3.45 9.56
N ARG A 99 -10.19 4.69 9.39
CA ARG A 99 -11.05 5.77 8.93
C ARG A 99 -11.18 5.72 7.41
N PHE A 100 -12.39 5.52 6.91
CA PHE A 100 -12.70 5.58 5.48
C PHE A 100 -13.79 6.60 5.18
N GLN A 101 -13.49 7.57 4.32
CA GLN A 101 -14.40 8.69 4.07
C GLN A 101 -14.44 9.11 2.60
N LEU A 102 -15.59 9.65 2.18
CA LEU A 102 -15.82 10.29 0.90
C LEU A 102 -16.25 11.74 1.10
N ARG A 103 -15.57 12.66 0.42
CA ARG A 103 -15.95 14.06 0.32
C ARG A 103 -16.81 14.29 -0.92
N GLN A 104 -18.11 14.51 -0.71
CA GLN A 104 -19.09 14.82 -1.76
C GLN A 104 -20.20 15.70 -1.21
N GLY A 105 -20.13 17.03 -1.40
CA GLY A 105 -21.08 17.98 -0.81
C GLY A 105 -21.06 18.04 0.73
N GLY A 106 -20.21 17.22 1.36
CA GLY A 106 -20.06 16.98 2.79
C GLY A 106 -19.05 15.83 2.99
N VAL A 107 -18.89 15.35 4.22
CA VAL A 107 -18.06 14.17 4.52
C VAL A 107 -18.96 12.99 4.88
N ILE A 108 -18.88 11.92 4.10
CA ILE A 108 -19.54 10.64 4.35
C ILE A 108 -18.49 9.73 4.97
N SER A 109 -18.78 9.15 6.14
CA SER A 109 -17.89 8.19 6.80
C SER A 109 -18.49 6.79 6.69
N TYR A 110 -17.63 5.82 6.39
CA TYR A 110 -17.98 4.41 6.33
C TYR A 110 -17.35 3.72 7.54
N ALA A 111 -18.16 3.03 8.34
CA ALA A 111 -17.70 2.37 9.56
C ALA A 111 -16.91 1.12 9.16
N CYS A 112 -15.61 1.10 9.46
CA CYS A 112 -14.74 -0.01 9.09
C CYS A 112 -14.19 -0.75 10.30
N GLU A 113 -13.99 -2.05 10.12
CA GLU A 113 -13.32 -2.93 11.07
C GLU A 113 -12.40 -3.91 10.35
N ARG A 114 -11.30 -4.32 10.99
CA ARG A 114 -10.42 -5.37 10.46
C ARG A 114 -11.23 -6.67 10.37
N ALA A 115 -11.18 -7.32 9.21
CA ALA A 115 -11.77 -8.64 9.05
C ALA A 115 -10.91 -9.67 9.81
N ALA A 116 -11.57 -10.53 10.59
CA ALA A 116 -10.94 -11.63 11.33
C ALA A 116 -10.33 -12.69 10.39
#